data_AF-A0A165X939-F1
#
_entry.id   AF-A0A165X939-F1
#
_cell.length_a   1.000
_cell.length_b   1.000
_cell.length_c   1.000
_cell.angle_alpha   90.00
_cell.angle_beta   90.00
_cell.angle_gamma   90.00
#
_symmetry.space_group_name_H-M   'P 1'
#
loop_
_entity.id
_entity.type
_entity.pdbx_description
1 polymer ?
#
loop_
_entity_poly.entity_id
_entity_poly.type
_entity_poly.pdbx_seq_one_letter_code
_entity_poly.pdbx_strand_id
1 'polypeptide(L)' 'MSPANVTVVGAGVVGLTTALKIQELGHHVTIVAETLPGDPKSIRYTSCWAGAHHVSATGDENPTRRGKSLEVVSYT' A
#
# COMPACT_ATOMS: atom_id res chain seq x y z
N MET A 1 2.08 19.70 -21.33
CA MET A 1 1.86 20.43 -20.07
C MET A 1 3.19 20.95 -19.57
N SER A 2 3.24 22.13 -18.96
CA SER A 2 4.44 22.59 -18.25
C SER A 2 4.67 21.75 -16.99
N PRO A 3 5.92 21.46 -16.60
CA PRO A 3 6.21 20.78 -15.35
C PRO A 3 5.60 21.52 -14.15
N ALA A 4 5.14 20.77 -13.15
CA ALA A 4 4.55 21.30 -11.93
C ALA A 4 5.26 20.68 -10.72
N ASN A 5 5.27 21.39 -9.60
CA ASN A 5 5.76 20.88 -8.33
C ASN A 5 4.60 20.25 -7.56
N VAL A 6 4.69 18.95 -7.29
CA VAL A 6 3.65 18.18 -6.61
C VAL A 6 4.21 17.60 -5.32
N THR A 7 3.53 17.89 -4.20
CA THR A 7 3.86 17.28 -2.90
C THR A 7 2.92 16.12 -2.63
N VAL A 8 3.48 14.93 -2.41
CA VAL A 8 2.75 13.74 -1.98
C VAL A 8 2.97 13.55 -0.48
N VAL A 9 1.89 13.49 0.29
CA VAL A 9 1.94 13.26 1.74
C VAL A 9 1.73 11.78 2.03
N GLY A 10 2.74 11.14 2.57
CA GLY A 10 2.77 9.71 2.91
C GLY A 10 3.59 8.87 1.93
N ALA A 11 4.43 7.99 2.46
CA ALA A 11 5.33 7.13 1.71
C ALA A 11 4.89 5.65 1.72
N GLY A 12 3.59 5.38 1.91
CA GLY A 12 3.03 4.04 1.73
C GLY A 12 2.89 3.67 0.26
N VAL A 13 2.47 2.44 -0.02
CA VAL A 13 2.34 1.92 -1.40
C VAL A 13 1.50 2.85 -2.30
N VAL A 14 0.39 3.39 -1.78
CA VAL A 14 -0.44 4.35 -2.52
C VAL A 14 0.34 5.61 -2.85
N GLY A 15 0.97 6.24 -1.85
CA GLY A 15 1.73 7.48 -2.04
C GLY A 15 2.90 7.32 -3.00
N LEU A 16 3.69 6.24 -2.87
CA LEU A 16 4.84 5.98 -3.74
C LEU A 16 4.42 5.67 -5.17
N THR A 17 3.38 4.86 -5.38
CA THR A 17 2.88 4.57 -6.74
C THR A 17 2.30 5.83 -7.39
N THR A 18 1.56 6.65 -6.64
CA THR A 18 1.07 7.93 -7.14
C THR A 18 2.21 8.89 -7.48
N ALA A 19 3.22 9.01 -6.61
CA ALA A 19 4.40 9.84 -6.85
C ALA A 19 5.14 9.43 -8.12
N LEU A 20 5.35 8.12 -8.31
CA LEU A 20 5.98 7.57 -9.52
C LEU A 20 5.17 7.93 -10.78
N LYS A 21 3.84 7.72 -10.76
CA LYS A 21 2.98 8.03 -11.90
C LYS A 21 2.98 9.52 -12.25
N ILE A 22 3.01 10.39 -11.25
CA ILE A 22 3.11 11.84 -11.45
C ILE A 22 4.48 12.24 -12.02
N GLN A 23 5.56 11.61 -11.55
CA GLN A 23 6.90 11.83 -12.06
C GLN A 23 7.03 11.37 -13.53
N GLU A 24 6.46 10.23 -13.89
CA GLU A 24 6.42 9.71 -15.28
C GLU A 24 5.71 10.68 -16.25
N LEU A 25 4.78 11.51 -15.76
CA LEU A 25 4.11 12.55 -16.53
C LEU A 25 4.97 13.83 -16.71
N GLY A 26 6.20 13.86 -16.18
CA GLY A 26 7.13 14.98 -16.32
C GLY A 26 7.00 16.06 -15.24
N HIS A 27 6.36 15.75 -14.10
CA HIS A 27 6.26 16.67 -12.97
C HIS A 27 7.38 16.44 -11.94
N HIS A 28 7.71 17.48 -11.19
CA HIS A 28 8.62 17.38 -10.05
C HIS A 28 7.84 16.94 -8.82
N VAL A 29 8.28 15.87 -8.19
CA VAL A 29 7.58 15.28 -7.05
C VAL A 29 8.44 15.36 -5.79
N THR A 30 7.85 15.82 -4.70
CA THR A 30 8.42 15.77 -3.35
C THR A 30 7.52 14.91 -2.48
N ILE A 31 8.10 13.93 -1.80
CA ILE A 31 7.37 13.08 -0.85
C ILE A 31 7.70 13.56 0.55
N VAL A 32 6.67 13.78 1.36
CA VAL A 32 6.78 14.12 2.79
C VAL A 32 6.05 13.06 3.59
N ALA A 33 6.73 12.38 4.50
CA ALA A 33 6.13 11.32 5.31
C ALA A 33 6.82 11.23 6.68
N GLU A 34 6.05 10.83 7.69
CA GLU A 34 6.60 10.55 9.02
C GLU A 34 7.37 9.23 9.07
N THR A 35 7.00 8.26 8.23
CA THR A 35 7.66 6.95 8.16
C THR A 35 7.92 6.60 6.71
N LEU A 36 9.15 6.21 6.41
CA LEU A 36 9.64 5.83 5.09
C LEU A 36 9.81 4.31 4.99
N PRO A 37 9.80 3.74 3.77
CA PRO A 37 10.25 2.38 3.56
C PRO A 37 11.68 2.19 4.11
N GLY A 38 11.87 1.18 4.95
CA GLY A 38 13.16 0.89 5.59
C GLY A 38 13.29 1.37 7.03
N ASP A 39 12.40 2.26 7.49
CA ASP A 39 12.33 2.64 8.90
C ASP A 39 11.93 1.45 9.80
N PRO A 40 12.20 1.53 11.12
CA PRO A 40 11.73 0.53 12.06
C PRO A 40 10.23 0.27 11.94
N LYS A 41 9.83 -1.00 12.07
CA LYS A 41 8.42 -1.39 11.96
C LYS A 41 7.58 -0.62 12.97
N SER A 42 6.49 -0.04 12.50
CA SER A 42 5.54 0.73 13.32
C SER A 42 4.12 0.46 12.84
N ILE A 43 3.17 0.41 13.79
CA ILE A 43 1.73 0.29 13.49
C ILE A 43 1.18 1.50 12.72
N ARG A 44 1.91 2.62 12.75
CA ARG A 44 1.53 3.85 12.04
C ARG A 44 1.86 3.82 10.54
N TYR A 45 2.53 2.76 10.06
CA TYR A 45 2.89 2.59 8.66
C TYR A 45 2.44 1.23 8.14
N THR A 46 1.29 1.20 7.46
CA THR A 46 0.60 -0.05 7.13
C THR A 46 1.31 -0.86 6.05
N SER A 47 2.03 -0.21 5.13
CA SER A 47 2.58 -0.88 3.94
C SER A 47 3.59 -1.98 4.25
N CYS A 48 4.33 -1.91 5.36
CA CYS A 48 5.30 -2.96 5.73
C CYS A 48 4.65 -4.24 6.30
N TRP A 49 3.36 -4.19 6.64
CA TRP A 49 2.61 -5.33 7.19
C TRP A 49 1.82 -6.09 6.12
N ALA A 50 1.77 -5.58 4.88
CA ALA A 50 1.09 -6.26 3.81
C ALA A 50 1.83 -7.56 3.44
N GLY A 51 1.09 -8.66 3.28
CA GLY A 51 1.64 -9.85 2.61
C GLY A 51 1.88 -9.59 1.11
N ALA A 52 1.02 -8.74 0.54
CA ALA A 52 0.95 -8.23 -0.84
C ALA A 52 0.94 -9.31 -1.94
N HIS A 53 -0.21 -9.92 -2.16
CA HIS A 53 -0.51 -10.72 -3.35
C HIS A 53 -1.70 -10.10 -4.07
N HIS A 54 -1.70 -10.13 -5.41
CA HIS A 54 -2.89 -9.77 -6.16
C HIS A 54 -3.91 -10.91 -6.04
N VAL A 55 -4.91 -10.72 -5.17
CA VAL A 55 -6.03 -11.64 -4.99
C VAL A 55 -7.30 -10.86 -5.22
N SER A 56 -8.08 -11.26 -6.21
CA SER A 56 -9.39 -10.66 -6.44
C SER A 56 -10.37 -11.17 -5.37
N ALA A 57 -10.98 -10.25 -4.61
CA ALA A 57 -12.06 -10.59 -3.68
C ALA A 57 -13.39 -10.89 -4.39
N THR A 58 -13.42 -10.79 -5.73
CA THR A 58 -14.48 -11.37 -6.57
C THR A 58 -14.37 -12.89 -6.45
N GLY A 59 -15.00 -13.42 -5.42
CA GLY A 59 -15.07 -14.86 -5.21
C GLY A 59 -15.59 -15.52 -6.47
N ASP A 60 -14.92 -16.59 -6.89
CA ASP A 60 -15.61 -17.61 -7.66
C ASP A 60 -16.96 -17.85 -6.95
N GLU A 61 -18.06 -17.80 -7.68
CA GLU A 61 -19.39 -18.18 -7.21
C GLU A 61 -19.49 -19.65 -6.77
N ASN A 62 -18.36 -20.35 -6.74
CA ASN A 62 -18.19 -21.74 -6.37
C ASN A 62 -18.00 -21.88 -4.83
N PRO A 63 -19.01 -22.36 -4.08
CA PRO A 63 -18.97 -22.44 -2.61
C PRO A 63 -17.83 -23.30 -2.07
N THR A 64 -17.30 -24.20 -2.89
CA THR A 64 -16.31 -25.24 -2.53
C THR A 64 -14.90 -24.70 -2.26
N ARG A 65 -14.58 -23.46 -2.68
CA ARG A 65 -13.23 -22.86 -2.50
C ARG A 65 -13.10 -21.98 -1.26
N ARG A 66 -14.14 -21.89 -0.42
CA ARG A 66 -14.12 -21.13 0.84
C ARG A 66 -13.40 -21.91 1.95
N GLY A 67 -12.18 -22.38 1.67
CA GLY A 67 -11.32 -23.10 2.59
C GLY A 67 -10.27 -22.18 3.20
N LYS A 68 -10.64 -21.45 4.25
CA LYS A 68 -9.73 -21.08 5.34
C LYS A 68 -10.58 -20.75 6.57
N SER A 69 -10.74 -21.75 7.41
CA SER A 69 -11.21 -21.58 8.78
C SER A 69 -10.28 -20.56 9.46
N LEU A 70 -10.82 -19.41 9.85
CA LEU A 70 -10.09 -18.49 10.71
C LEU A 70 -10.04 -19.14 12.09
N GLU A 71 -8.87 -19.60 12.51
CA GLU A 71 -8.66 -19.97 13.90
C GLU A 71 -8.63 -18.69 14.75
N VAL A 72 -9.53 -18.63 15.73
CA VAL A 72 -9.51 -17.59 16.75
C VAL A 72 -8.34 -17.89 17.69
N VAL A 73 -7.23 -17.19 17.50
CA VAL A 73 -6.10 -17.25 18.42
C VAL A 73 -6.35 -16.28 19.56
N SER A 74 -6.71 -16.81 20.73
CA SER A 74 -6.77 -16.05 21.99
C SER A 74 -5.38 -16.03 22.63
N TYR A 75 -4.88 -14.84 23.00
CA TYR A 75 -3.70 -14.71 23.85
C TYR A 75 -4.16 -14.56 25.31
N THR A 76 -3.57 -15.34 26.22
CA THR A 76 -3.64 -15.15 27.68
C THR A 76 -2.53 -14.26 28.16
#